data_AF-A0AA35M5Q8-F1
#
_entry.id   AF-A0AA35M5Q8-F1
#
_cell.length_a   1.000
_cell.length_b   1.000
_cell.length_c   1.000
_cell.angle_alpha   90.00
_cell.angle_beta   90.00
_cell.angle_gamma   90.00
#
_symmetry.space_group_name_H-M   'P 1'
#
loop_
_entity.id
_entity.type
_entity.pdbx_description
1 polymer ?
#
loop_
_entity_poly.entity_id
_entity_poly.type
_entity_poly.pdbx_seq_one_letter_code
_entity_poly.pdbx_strand_id
1 'polypeptide(L)'
;MLHIPDTLPSPPTFSDPPNQTQHGAGLDASSAEPSPATQMSPAHSNTQQQVEEQSWFYYLSELALLHIESRVTYYFYRENNDSWLRANVGDMISSAEDFELQLQNWLSMLPTSIRRQNPSDGQSMNELQYVVHGRYVIVRALVYRPFLYLMMHRPNMAPSERDMIRPFAEKALDSPLRMTSLGPAYHRHHGSWLACRTYIRGALMLYAGVKAGLFEEDGLHEAKRGLETCLLTLKYWQEESPDFDRAIQLVELILSKVN
;
A
#
# COMPACT_ATOMS: atom_id res chain seq x y z
N MET A 1 -25.07 -4.46 -11.53
CA MET A 1 -23.80 -4.86 -12.17
C MET A 1 -23.28 -3.67 -12.94
N LEU A 2 -22.17 -3.07 -12.49
CA LEU A 2 -21.47 -2.04 -13.26
C LEU A 2 -20.53 -2.77 -14.22
N HIS A 3 -20.78 -2.65 -15.52
CA HIS A 3 -19.92 -3.19 -16.56
C HIS A 3 -18.74 -2.23 -16.73
N ILE A 4 -17.59 -2.58 -16.15
CA ILE A 4 -16.34 -1.83 -16.32
C ILE A 4 -15.65 -2.41 -17.56
N PRO A 5 -15.25 -1.60 -18.55
CA PRO A 5 -14.56 -2.11 -19.74
C PRO A 5 -13.22 -2.77 -19.39
N ASP A 6 -12.90 -3.87 -20.06
CA ASP A 6 -11.67 -4.68 -19.85
C ASP A 6 -10.36 -3.97 -20.23
N THR A 7 -10.45 -2.76 -20.78
CA THR A 7 -9.30 -1.98 -21.23
C THR A 7 -9.13 -0.74 -20.37
N LEU A 8 -7.95 -0.60 -19.77
CA LEU A 8 -7.53 0.63 -19.10
C LEU A 8 -7.62 1.80 -20.11
N PRO A 9 -8.03 3.00 -19.67
CA PRO A 9 -8.05 4.16 -20.54
C PRO A 9 -6.64 4.43 -21.09
N SER A 10 -6.55 4.79 -22.37
CA SER A 10 -5.29 5.23 -22.97
C SER A 10 -4.81 6.52 -22.31
N PRO A 11 -3.48 6.72 -22.16
CA PRO A 11 -2.94 8.00 -21.71
C PRO A 11 -3.46 9.15 -22.58
N PRO A 12 -3.75 10.33 -22.00
CA PRO A 12 -4.06 11.50 -22.80
C PRO A 12 -2.89 11.79 -23.75
N THR A 13 -3.20 12.07 -25.02
CA THR A 13 -2.20 12.52 -25.98
C THR A 13 -1.82 13.95 -25.62
N PHE A 14 -0.69 14.13 -24.94
CA PHE A 14 -0.17 15.44 -24.60
C PHE A 14 0.38 16.09 -25.87
N SER A 15 -0.44 16.91 -26.53
CA SER A 15 0.00 17.69 -27.68
C SER A 15 0.98 18.76 -27.20
N ASP A 16 2.12 18.88 -27.89
CA ASP A 16 2.96 20.08 -27.77
C ASP A 16 2.10 21.33 -27.99
N PRO A 17 2.35 22.44 -27.27
CA PRO A 17 1.64 23.68 -27.54
C PRO A 17 1.84 24.05 -29.02
N PRO A 18 0.77 24.44 -29.74
CA PRO A 18 0.89 24.74 -31.15
C PRO A 18 1.93 25.84 -31.34
N ASN A 19 2.97 25.52 -32.11
CA ASN A 19 3.94 26.49 -32.61
C ASN A 19 3.14 27.63 -33.24
N GLN A 20 3.17 28.81 -32.60
CA GLN A 20 2.64 30.02 -33.21
C GLN A 20 3.53 30.33 -34.42
N THR A 21 3.12 29.83 -35.59
CA THR A 21 3.63 30.27 -36.88
C THR A 21 3.28 31.75 -37.02
N GLN A 22 4.30 32.60 -36.84
CA GLN A 22 4.25 34.01 -37.20
C GLN A 22 3.82 34.15 -38.66
N HIS A 23 2.78 34.95 -38.87
CA HIS A 23 2.20 35.28 -40.17
C HIS A 23 3.20 35.99 -41.08
N GLY A 24 3.14 35.68 -42.38
CA GLY A 24 3.73 36.52 -43.42
C GLY A 24 2.64 37.06 -44.35
N ALA A 25 2.11 38.25 -44.06
CA ALA A 25 1.63 39.20 -45.06
C ALA A 25 1.20 40.54 -44.40
N GLY A 26 1.86 41.63 -44.78
CA GLY A 26 1.19 42.93 -44.97
C GLY A 26 1.32 44.00 -43.88
N LEU A 27 2.37 44.83 -44.04
CA LEU A 27 2.38 46.31 -44.00
C LEU A 27 2.00 47.13 -42.74
N ASP A 28 2.92 48.06 -42.47
CA ASP A 28 2.78 49.41 -41.87
C ASP A 28 2.76 49.64 -40.34
N ALA A 29 3.90 50.16 -39.89
CA ALA A 29 4.11 51.40 -39.12
C ALA A 29 3.62 51.55 -37.66
N SER A 30 4.57 52.09 -36.87
CA SER A 30 4.43 52.83 -35.60
C SER A 30 4.44 52.06 -34.28
N SER A 31 5.60 52.15 -33.62
CA SER A 31 5.80 52.55 -32.22
C SER A 31 4.80 52.06 -31.16
N ALA A 32 5.14 50.96 -30.48
CA ALA A 32 4.69 50.70 -29.10
C ALA A 32 5.69 49.77 -28.39
N GLU A 33 5.98 50.10 -27.14
CA GLU A 33 6.93 49.43 -26.23
C GLU A 33 6.65 47.92 -26.07
N PRO A 34 7.67 47.07 -25.87
CA PRO A 34 7.44 45.66 -25.60
C PRO A 34 6.99 45.50 -24.13
N SER A 35 5.74 45.08 -23.94
CA SER A 35 5.29 44.46 -22.69
C SER A 35 6.18 43.24 -22.38
N PRO A 36 6.52 42.96 -21.11
CA PRO A 36 7.32 41.80 -20.77
C PRO A 36 6.45 40.56 -21.00
N ALA A 37 6.67 39.89 -22.13
CA ALA A 37 6.19 38.54 -22.36
C ALA A 37 6.75 37.67 -21.22
N THR A 38 5.86 37.13 -20.38
CA THR A 38 6.17 36.06 -19.45
C THR A 38 6.69 34.88 -20.27
N GLN A 39 8.00 34.83 -20.48
CA GLN A 39 8.70 33.69 -21.03
C GLN A 39 8.57 32.56 -20.00
N MET A 40 7.57 31.70 -20.17
CA MET A 40 7.56 30.40 -19.51
C MET A 40 8.82 29.67 -19.98
N SER A 41 9.80 29.58 -19.09
CA SER A 41 11.08 28.94 -19.39
C SER A 41 10.85 27.45 -19.71
N PRO A 42 11.60 26.85 -20.66
CA PRO A 42 11.46 25.45 -21.06
C PRO A 42 11.72 24.43 -19.92
N ALA A 43 12.28 24.88 -18.79
CA ALA A 43 12.40 24.07 -17.57
C ALA A 43 11.05 23.82 -16.87
N HIS A 44 10.09 24.75 -16.97
CA HIS A 44 8.77 24.63 -16.35
C HIS A 44 7.86 23.67 -17.12
N SER A 45 7.93 23.63 -18.45
CA SER A 45 7.13 22.69 -19.27
C SER A 45 7.55 21.24 -19.06
N ASN A 46 8.85 20.96 -18.98
CA ASN A 46 9.36 19.61 -18.74
C ASN A 46 9.00 19.09 -17.34
N THR A 47 8.98 19.97 -16.33
CA THR A 47 8.57 19.60 -14.97
C THR A 47 7.06 19.32 -14.89
N GLN A 48 6.24 20.12 -15.58
CA GLN A 48 4.79 19.93 -15.63
C GLN A 48 4.42 18.60 -16.32
N GLN A 49 5.06 18.29 -17.45
CA GLN A 49 4.84 17.04 -18.17
C GLN A 49 5.23 15.81 -17.34
N GLN A 50 6.33 15.89 -16.58
CA GLN A 50 6.73 14.82 -15.65
C GLN A 50 5.73 14.61 -14.52
N VAL A 51 5.19 15.69 -13.94
CA VAL A 51 4.16 15.60 -12.88
C VAL A 51 2.86 15.00 -13.42
N GLU A 52 2.47 15.36 -14.64
CA GLU A 52 1.29 14.81 -15.32
C GLU A 52 1.45 13.32 -15.62
N GLU A 53 2.62 12.91 -16.13
CA GLU A 53 2.97 11.51 -16.38
C GLU A 53 2.96 10.68 -15.07
N GLN A 54 3.57 11.20 -14.00
CA GLN A 54 3.56 10.54 -12.70
C GLN A 54 2.16 10.41 -12.12
N SER A 55 1.32 11.44 -12.26
CA SER A 55 -0.08 11.42 -11.83
C SER A 55 -0.88 10.38 -12.62
N TRP A 56 -0.61 10.23 -13.91
CA TRP A 56 -1.23 9.22 -14.75
C TRP A 56 -0.81 7.80 -14.36
N PHE A 57 0.48 7.56 -14.15
CA PHE A 57 0.97 6.26 -13.68
C PHE A 57 0.45 5.90 -12.30
N TYR A 58 0.36 6.88 -11.40
CA TYR A 58 -0.28 6.70 -10.11
C TYR A 58 -1.74 6.24 -10.26
N TYR A 59 -2.52 6.98 -11.04
CA TYR A 59 -3.94 6.68 -11.26
C TYR A 59 -4.15 5.26 -11.81
N LEU A 60 -3.39 4.86 -12.84
CA LEU A 60 -3.47 3.51 -13.40
C LEU A 60 -3.05 2.44 -12.39
N SER A 61 -2.01 2.71 -11.61
CA SER A 61 -1.52 1.79 -10.58
C SER A 61 -2.57 1.57 -9.49
N GLU A 62 -3.21 2.64 -9.02
CA GLU A 62 -4.28 2.57 -8.02
C GLU A 62 -5.52 1.85 -8.57
N LEU A 63 -5.91 2.12 -9.82
CA LEU A 63 -7.06 1.47 -10.43
C LEU A 63 -6.83 -0.05 -10.55
N ALA A 64 -5.63 -0.47 -10.96
CA ALA A 64 -5.27 -1.88 -11.04
C ALA A 64 -5.30 -2.55 -9.66
N LEU A 65 -4.72 -1.91 -8.63
CA LEU A 65 -4.79 -2.43 -7.26
C LEU A 65 -6.22 -2.48 -6.72
N LEU A 66 -7.04 -1.48 -7.03
CA LEU A 66 -8.45 -1.43 -6.61
C LEU A 66 -9.24 -2.61 -7.19
N HIS A 67 -9.00 -2.99 -8.44
CA HIS A 67 -9.63 -4.16 -9.04
C HIS A 67 -9.19 -5.46 -8.34
N ILE A 68 -7.91 -5.61 -8.05
CA ILE A 68 -7.40 -6.78 -7.30
C ILE A 68 -8.02 -6.80 -5.90
N GLU A 69 -7.98 -5.68 -5.17
CA GLU A 69 -8.58 -5.52 -3.83
C GLU A 69 -10.06 -5.85 -3.83
N SER A 70 -10.81 -5.39 -4.83
CA SER A 70 -12.25 -5.67 -4.95
C SER A 70 -12.51 -7.16 -5.10
N ARG A 71 -11.70 -7.88 -5.90
CA ARG A 71 -11.82 -9.33 -6.06
C ARG A 71 -11.42 -10.09 -4.79
N VAL A 72 -10.36 -9.66 -4.11
CA VAL A 72 -9.94 -10.21 -2.81
C VAL A 72 -11.06 -10.02 -1.78
N THR A 73 -11.65 -8.82 -1.73
CA THR A 73 -12.75 -8.48 -0.83
C THR A 73 -13.98 -9.31 -1.14
N TYR A 74 -14.33 -9.48 -2.42
CA TYR A 74 -15.46 -10.30 -2.83
C TYR A 74 -15.27 -11.78 -2.48
N TYR A 75 -14.05 -12.31 -2.61
CA TYR A 75 -13.77 -13.71 -2.33
C TYR A 75 -13.68 -13.99 -0.82
N PHE A 76 -12.85 -13.24 -0.09
CA PHE A 76 -12.60 -13.50 1.33
C PHE A 76 -13.50 -12.72 2.28
N TYR A 77 -13.96 -11.51 1.94
CA TYR A 77 -14.56 -10.58 2.91
C TYR A 77 -16.02 -10.24 2.61
N ARG A 78 -16.67 -10.96 1.69
CA ARG A 78 -18.12 -10.79 1.40
C ARG A 78 -18.99 -11.21 2.58
N GLU A 79 -18.55 -12.24 3.30
CA GLU A 79 -19.20 -12.76 4.50
C GLU A 79 -18.35 -12.44 5.74
N ASN A 80 -18.90 -12.68 6.94
CA ASN A 80 -18.14 -12.50 8.18
C ASN A 80 -16.91 -13.43 8.22
N ASN A 81 -15.88 -13.08 9.00
CA ASN A 81 -14.63 -13.82 9.15
C ASN A 81 -14.83 -15.30 9.56
N ASP A 82 -15.95 -15.62 10.21
CA ASP A 82 -16.31 -17.01 10.56
C ASP A 82 -16.54 -17.90 9.33
N SER A 83 -16.80 -17.31 8.15
CA SER A 83 -16.86 -18.02 6.87
C SER A 83 -15.55 -18.73 6.56
N TRP A 84 -14.40 -18.15 6.92
CA TRP A 84 -13.09 -18.75 6.70
C TRP A 84 -12.94 -20.07 7.45
N LEU A 85 -13.49 -20.17 8.67
CA LEU A 85 -13.44 -21.39 9.48
C LEU A 85 -14.17 -22.56 8.81
N ARG A 86 -15.16 -22.28 7.96
CA ARG A 86 -15.95 -23.28 7.23
C ARG A 86 -15.48 -23.51 5.79
N ALA A 87 -14.60 -22.65 5.29
CA ALA A 87 -14.12 -22.70 3.92
C ALA A 87 -13.16 -23.89 3.71
N ASN A 88 -13.08 -24.35 2.45
CA ASN A 88 -12.10 -25.32 2.03
C ASN A 88 -10.73 -24.64 1.94
N VAL A 89 -9.75 -25.15 2.70
CA VAL A 89 -8.40 -24.58 2.76
C VAL A 89 -7.67 -24.65 1.42
N GLY A 90 -7.89 -25.72 0.64
CA GLY A 90 -7.31 -25.85 -0.69
C GLY A 90 -7.79 -24.75 -1.64
N ASP A 91 -9.10 -24.51 -1.69
CA ASP A 91 -9.67 -23.44 -2.54
C ASP A 91 -9.17 -22.05 -2.12
N MET A 92 -9.03 -21.82 -0.80
CA MET A 92 -8.45 -20.59 -0.26
C MET A 92 -7.00 -20.41 -0.70
N ILE A 93 -6.18 -21.47 -0.60
CA ILE A 93 -4.78 -21.47 -1.02
C ILE A 93 -4.68 -21.13 -2.52
N SER A 94 -5.39 -21.87 -3.38
CA SER A 94 -5.36 -21.63 -4.82
C SER A 94 -5.77 -20.20 -5.17
N SER A 95 -6.81 -19.68 -4.52
CA SER A 95 -7.24 -18.29 -4.74
C SER A 95 -6.19 -17.27 -4.26
N ALA A 96 -5.52 -17.54 -3.14
CA ALA A 96 -4.47 -16.67 -2.63
C ALA A 96 -3.24 -16.65 -3.55
N GLU A 97 -2.86 -17.79 -4.13
CA GLU A 97 -1.79 -17.90 -5.12
C GLU A 97 -2.13 -17.12 -6.40
N ASP A 98 -3.37 -17.23 -6.88
CA ASP A 98 -3.85 -16.45 -8.03
C ASP A 98 -3.80 -14.94 -7.77
N PHE A 99 -4.16 -14.49 -6.57
CA PHE A 99 -4.06 -13.08 -6.19
C PHE A 99 -2.60 -12.64 -6.03
N GLU A 100 -1.72 -13.48 -5.48
CA GLU A 100 -0.29 -13.21 -5.39
C GLU A 100 0.33 -13.02 -6.77
N LEU A 101 0.01 -13.91 -7.72
CA LEU A 101 0.48 -13.82 -9.09
C LEU A 101 0.01 -12.50 -9.75
N GLN A 102 -1.24 -12.10 -9.53
CA GLN A 102 -1.74 -10.81 -10.03
C GLN A 102 -1.00 -9.62 -9.42
N LEU A 103 -0.72 -9.65 -8.12
CA LEU A 103 0.05 -8.61 -7.44
C LEU A 103 1.50 -8.54 -7.94
N GLN A 104 2.13 -9.68 -8.18
CA GLN A 104 3.49 -9.75 -8.74
C GLN A 104 3.53 -9.24 -10.18
N ASN A 105 2.56 -9.61 -11.01
CA ASN A 105 2.42 -9.10 -12.37
C ASN A 105 2.17 -7.59 -12.38
N TRP A 106 1.32 -7.08 -11.49
CA TRP A 106 1.13 -5.65 -11.32
C TRP A 106 2.46 -4.94 -10.97
N LEU A 107 3.21 -5.48 -10.01
CA LEU A 107 4.48 -4.90 -9.58
C LEU A 107 5.52 -4.87 -10.72
N SER A 108 5.54 -5.90 -11.57
CA SER A 108 6.46 -5.99 -12.71
C SER A 108 6.12 -5.01 -13.84
N MET A 109 4.85 -4.60 -13.95
CA MET A 109 4.38 -3.60 -14.92
C MET A 109 4.59 -2.15 -14.49
N LEU A 110 4.88 -1.88 -13.21
CA LEU A 110 5.04 -0.50 -12.71
C LEU A 110 6.24 0.22 -13.36
N PRO A 111 6.09 1.45 -13.88
CA PRO A 111 7.23 2.26 -14.35
C PRO A 111 8.32 2.43 -13.28
N THR A 112 9.58 2.50 -13.71
CA THR A 112 10.75 2.64 -12.80
C THR A 112 10.73 3.90 -11.96
N SER A 113 10.00 4.94 -12.39
CA SER A 113 9.78 6.19 -11.66
C SER A 113 8.96 6.00 -10.38
N ILE A 114 8.01 5.05 -10.38
CA ILE A 114 7.10 4.78 -9.25
C ILE A 114 7.34 3.42 -8.59
N ARG A 115 8.14 2.56 -9.21
CA ARG A 115 8.61 1.31 -8.62
C ARG A 115 9.66 1.62 -7.55
N ARG A 116 9.53 1.00 -6.37
CA ARG A 116 10.58 1.03 -5.35
C ARG A 116 11.80 0.33 -5.91
N GLN A 117 12.89 1.08 -6.05
CA GLN A 117 14.21 0.53 -6.36
C GLN A 117 14.73 -0.23 -5.12
N ASN A 118 15.60 -1.21 -5.34
CA ASN A 118 15.91 -2.30 -4.42
C ASN A 118 16.01 -1.83 -2.94
N PRO A 119 15.31 -2.44 -1.96
CA PRO A 119 15.33 -1.98 -0.57
C PRO A 119 16.74 -1.98 0.07
N SER A 120 17.68 -2.73 -0.51
CA SER A 120 19.10 -2.76 -0.14
C SER A 120 19.85 -1.45 -0.39
N ASP A 121 19.34 -0.60 -1.28
CA ASP A 121 20.11 0.53 -1.81
C ASP A 121 20.08 1.75 -0.88
N GLY A 122 19.40 1.63 0.27
CA GLY A 122 19.31 2.68 1.30
C GLY A 122 18.60 3.96 0.85
N GLN A 123 18.05 3.99 -0.37
CA GLN A 123 17.33 5.14 -0.89
C GLN A 123 15.96 5.26 -0.22
N SER A 124 15.69 6.44 0.34
CA SER A 124 14.36 6.81 0.82
C SER A 124 13.38 6.84 -0.36
N MET A 125 12.20 6.24 -0.19
CA MET A 125 11.13 6.36 -1.18
C MET A 125 10.68 7.80 -1.32
N ASN A 126 10.42 8.22 -2.56
CA ASN A 126 9.63 9.43 -2.78
C ASN A 126 8.17 9.19 -2.35
N GLU A 127 7.40 10.27 -2.22
CA GLU A 127 6.00 10.20 -1.74
C GLU A 127 5.15 9.24 -2.60
N LEU A 128 5.31 9.30 -3.91
CA LEU A 128 4.53 8.48 -4.84
C LEU A 128 4.85 6.98 -4.70
N GLN A 129 6.14 6.64 -4.62
CA GLN A 129 6.58 5.28 -4.31
C GLN A 129 6.07 4.81 -2.96
N TYR A 130 6.10 5.68 -1.95
CA TYR A 130 5.59 5.36 -0.62
C TYR A 130 4.09 5.00 -0.64
N VAL A 131 3.27 5.83 -1.31
CA VAL A 131 1.83 5.59 -1.42
C VAL A 131 1.54 4.29 -2.19
N VAL A 132 2.14 4.11 -3.37
CA VAL A 132 1.91 2.92 -4.22
C VAL A 132 2.35 1.63 -3.51
N HIS A 133 3.51 1.65 -2.83
CA HIS A 133 3.97 0.50 -2.05
C HIS A 133 3.11 0.24 -0.82
N GLY A 134 2.64 1.30 -0.13
CA GLY A 134 1.71 1.16 0.98
C GLY A 134 0.42 0.46 0.55
N ARG A 135 -0.11 0.81 -0.62
CA ARG A 135 -1.31 0.19 -1.20
C ARG A 135 -1.09 -1.28 -1.54
N TYR A 136 0.04 -1.62 -2.18
CA TYR A 136 0.44 -3.01 -2.38
C TYR A 136 0.48 -3.81 -1.07
N VAL A 137 1.12 -3.27 -0.03
CA VAL A 137 1.23 -3.93 1.29
C VAL A 137 -0.14 -4.18 1.93
N ILE A 138 -1.08 -3.22 1.77
CA ILE A 138 -2.46 -3.34 2.26
C ILE A 138 -3.21 -4.47 1.54
N VAL A 139 -3.21 -4.48 0.19
CA VAL A 139 -3.91 -5.52 -0.58
C VAL A 139 -3.31 -6.89 -0.31
N ARG A 140 -1.98 -7.00 -0.26
CA ARG A 140 -1.30 -8.24 0.11
C ARG A 140 -1.68 -8.73 1.51
N ALA A 141 -1.81 -7.81 2.48
CA ALA A 141 -2.27 -8.17 3.82
C ALA A 141 -3.72 -8.70 3.82
N LEU A 142 -4.60 -8.17 2.96
CA LEU A 142 -5.97 -8.68 2.81
C LEU A 142 -5.99 -10.12 2.27
N VAL A 143 -5.11 -10.46 1.32
CA VAL A 143 -5.00 -11.81 0.77
C VAL A 143 -4.64 -12.83 1.85
N TYR A 144 -3.67 -12.52 2.71
CA TYR A 144 -3.10 -13.51 3.63
C TYR A 144 -3.68 -13.52 5.05
N ARG A 145 -4.34 -12.44 5.48
CA ARG A 145 -4.96 -12.36 6.81
C ARG A 145 -5.94 -13.51 7.13
N PRO A 146 -6.74 -14.05 6.19
CA PRO A 146 -7.60 -15.21 6.47
C PRO A 146 -6.82 -16.42 7.01
N PHE A 147 -5.62 -16.68 6.51
CA PHE A 147 -4.78 -17.81 6.95
C PHE A 147 -4.27 -17.61 8.37
N LEU A 148 -3.84 -16.39 8.71
CA LEU A 148 -3.49 -16.05 10.09
C LEU A 148 -4.70 -16.18 11.04
N TYR A 149 -5.89 -15.84 10.57
CA TYR A 149 -7.13 -16.05 11.33
C TYR A 149 -7.40 -17.54 11.58
N LEU A 150 -7.25 -18.39 10.56
CA LEU A 150 -7.39 -19.84 10.70
C LEU A 150 -6.41 -20.41 11.74
N MET A 151 -5.15 -20.01 11.69
CA MET A 151 -4.12 -20.44 12.65
C MET A 151 -4.46 -20.12 14.11
N MET A 152 -5.24 -19.05 14.34
CA MET A 152 -5.63 -18.57 15.66
C MET A 152 -6.95 -19.13 16.17
N HIS A 153 -7.92 -19.34 15.27
CA HIS A 153 -9.33 -19.56 15.67
C HIS A 153 -9.86 -20.94 15.30
N ARG A 154 -9.17 -21.72 14.47
CA ARG A 154 -9.64 -23.06 14.06
C ARG A 154 -9.26 -24.09 15.13
N PRO A 155 -10.23 -24.64 15.89
CA PRO A 155 -9.95 -25.60 16.94
C PRO A 155 -9.51 -26.93 16.34
N ASN A 156 -8.63 -27.65 17.05
CA ASN A 156 -8.21 -29.02 16.69
C ASN A 156 -7.69 -29.18 15.25
N MET A 157 -7.07 -28.13 14.70
CA MET A 157 -6.45 -28.16 13.37
C MET A 157 -5.41 -29.31 13.30
N ALA A 158 -5.58 -30.19 12.32
CA ALA A 158 -4.66 -31.31 12.13
C ALA A 158 -3.25 -30.80 11.80
N PRO A 159 -2.17 -31.49 12.21
CA PRO A 159 -0.80 -31.05 11.91
C PRO A 159 -0.56 -30.82 10.40
N SER A 160 -1.06 -31.71 9.54
CA SER A 160 -0.94 -31.56 8.08
C SER A 160 -1.64 -30.30 7.54
N GLU A 161 -2.82 -29.98 8.05
CA GLU A 161 -3.55 -28.76 7.69
C GLU A 161 -2.80 -27.51 8.18
N ARG A 162 -2.26 -27.57 9.40
CA ARG A 162 -1.42 -26.49 9.95
C ARG A 162 -0.19 -26.24 9.08
N ASP A 163 0.49 -27.29 8.64
CA ASP A 163 1.68 -27.16 7.79
C ASP A 163 1.35 -26.60 6.40
N MET A 164 0.16 -26.92 5.86
CA MET A 164 -0.33 -26.31 4.61
C MET A 164 -0.64 -24.82 4.75
N ILE A 165 -1.21 -24.39 5.88
CA ILE A 165 -1.64 -23.00 6.11
C ILE A 165 -0.46 -22.11 6.52
N ARG A 166 0.51 -22.66 7.25
CA ARG A 166 1.62 -21.91 7.88
C ARG A 166 2.32 -20.93 6.93
N PRO A 167 2.75 -21.31 5.70
CA PRO A 167 3.46 -20.39 4.82
C PRO A 167 2.62 -19.16 4.44
N PHE A 168 1.31 -19.32 4.29
CA PHE A 168 0.39 -18.24 3.97
C PHE A 168 0.12 -17.34 5.18
N ALA A 169 0.05 -17.93 6.37
CA ALA A 169 -0.07 -17.17 7.60
C ALA A 169 1.19 -16.33 7.88
N GLU A 170 2.38 -16.86 7.59
CA GLU A 170 3.66 -16.14 7.68
C GLU A 170 3.71 -14.97 6.71
N LYS A 171 3.24 -15.14 5.45
CA LYS A 171 3.11 -14.04 4.49
C LYS A 171 2.20 -12.90 4.99
N ALA A 172 1.24 -13.19 5.86
CA ALA A 172 0.40 -12.16 6.48
C ALA A 172 1.21 -11.26 7.44
N LEU A 173 2.27 -11.78 8.05
CA LEU A 173 3.12 -11.09 9.02
C LEU A 173 4.20 -10.22 8.35
N ASP A 174 4.55 -10.49 7.10
CA ASP A 174 5.47 -9.65 6.33
C ASP A 174 5.03 -8.18 6.28
N SER A 175 3.72 -7.94 6.06
CA SER A 175 3.18 -6.59 5.93
C SER A 175 3.38 -5.75 7.20
N PRO A 176 2.96 -6.20 8.40
CA PRO A 176 3.22 -5.44 9.62
C PRO A 176 4.71 -5.36 10.00
N LEU A 177 5.51 -6.40 9.73
CA LEU A 177 6.97 -6.32 9.94
C LEU A 177 7.61 -5.23 9.08
N ARG A 178 7.30 -5.21 7.77
CA ARG A 178 7.82 -4.19 6.83
C ARG A 178 7.33 -2.79 7.14
N MET A 179 6.08 -2.63 7.57
CA MET A 179 5.55 -1.31 7.91
C MET A 179 6.23 -0.75 9.16
N THR A 180 6.39 -1.59 10.17
CA THR A 180 7.02 -1.17 11.43
C THR A 180 8.53 -1.05 11.34
N SER A 181 9.19 -1.68 10.37
CA SER A 181 10.62 -1.49 10.09
C SER A 181 10.94 -0.13 9.47
N LEU A 182 9.96 0.56 8.88
CA LEU A 182 10.15 1.93 8.34
C LEU A 182 10.25 2.99 9.44
N GLY A 183 10.02 2.60 10.70
CA GLY A 183 10.05 3.48 11.85
C GLY A 183 8.76 4.30 12.01
N PRO A 184 8.66 5.11 13.08
CA PRO A 184 7.45 5.86 13.36
C PRO A 184 7.17 6.94 12.31
N ALA A 185 5.93 7.03 11.86
CA ALA A 185 5.51 8.04 10.89
C ALA A 185 5.09 9.33 11.59
N TYR A 186 5.98 10.33 11.66
CA TYR A 186 5.71 11.62 12.31
C TYR A 186 5.18 12.71 11.38
N HIS A 187 5.25 12.49 10.07
CA HIS A 187 4.80 13.47 9.08
C HIS A 187 3.28 13.49 8.96
N ARG A 188 2.70 14.70 9.01
CA ARG A 188 1.27 14.90 8.76
C ARG A 188 1.03 14.93 7.24
N HIS A 189 0.12 14.08 6.80
CA HIS A 189 -0.45 14.08 5.46
C HIS A 189 -1.90 13.59 5.52
N HIS A 190 -2.63 13.69 4.42
CA HIS A 190 -4.04 13.30 4.33
C HIS A 190 -4.32 11.84 4.73
N GLY A 191 -3.29 10.98 4.70
CA GLY A 191 -3.36 9.57 5.07
C GLY A 191 -2.87 9.23 6.48
N SER A 192 -2.39 10.19 7.28
CA SER A 192 -1.75 9.92 8.59
C SER A 192 -2.68 9.17 9.55
N TRP A 193 -3.96 9.53 9.59
CA TRP A 193 -4.95 8.84 10.44
C TRP A 193 -5.12 7.36 10.04
N LEU A 194 -5.22 7.08 8.73
CA LEU A 194 -5.33 5.71 8.23
C LEU A 194 -4.04 4.91 8.43
N ALA A 195 -2.88 5.57 8.33
CA ALA A 195 -1.59 4.97 8.65
C ALA A 195 -1.53 4.53 10.12
N CYS A 196 -1.96 5.36 11.06
CA CYS A 196 -2.05 5.00 12.49
C CYS A 196 -2.93 3.75 12.69
N ARG A 197 -4.08 3.67 12.03
CA ARG A 197 -4.96 2.48 12.09
C ARG A 197 -4.31 1.24 11.48
N THR A 198 -3.43 1.42 10.49
CA THR A 198 -2.64 0.33 9.90
C THR A 198 -1.60 -0.20 10.90
N TYR A 199 -0.98 0.67 11.70
CA TYR A 199 -0.12 0.25 12.82
C TYR A 199 -0.88 -0.57 13.87
N ILE A 200 -2.07 -0.12 14.29
CA ILE A 200 -2.91 -0.88 15.24
C ILE A 200 -3.24 -2.27 14.71
N ARG A 201 -3.66 -2.36 13.45
CA ARG A 201 -3.91 -3.64 12.77
C ARG A 201 -2.66 -4.50 12.75
N GLY A 202 -1.51 -3.89 12.43
CA GLY A 202 -0.24 -4.58 12.39
C GLY A 202 0.16 -5.16 13.74
N ALA A 203 0.00 -4.39 14.83
CA ALA A 203 0.26 -4.87 16.19
C ALA A 203 -0.61 -6.09 16.56
N LEU A 204 -1.89 -6.06 16.20
CA LEU A 204 -2.79 -7.20 16.38
C LEU A 204 -2.38 -8.43 15.58
N MET A 205 -1.92 -8.23 14.34
CA MET A 205 -1.43 -9.32 13.48
C MET A 205 -0.13 -9.91 14.01
N LEU A 206 0.83 -9.08 14.45
CA LEU A 206 2.06 -9.55 15.10
C LEU A 206 1.74 -10.35 16.36
N TYR A 207 0.82 -9.86 17.21
CA TYR A 207 0.41 -10.60 18.39
C TYR A 207 -0.25 -11.94 18.06
N ALA A 208 -1.09 -11.97 17.04
CA ALA A 208 -1.67 -13.22 16.53
C ALA A 208 -0.58 -14.18 16.04
N GLY A 209 0.45 -13.69 15.34
CA GLY A 209 1.59 -14.50 14.94
C GLY A 209 2.34 -15.13 16.12
N VAL A 210 2.57 -14.35 17.18
CA VAL A 210 3.19 -14.84 18.43
C VAL A 210 2.33 -15.94 19.06
N LYS A 211 1.01 -15.71 19.18
CA LYS A 211 0.08 -16.68 19.74
C LYS A 211 -0.07 -17.95 18.89
N ALA A 212 0.07 -17.84 17.59
CA ALA A 212 0.00 -18.97 16.67
C ALA A 212 1.29 -19.80 16.58
N GLY A 213 2.39 -19.33 17.21
CA GLY A 213 3.71 -19.98 17.13
C GLY A 213 4.34 -19.87 15.74
N LEU A 214 4.22 -18.69 15.12
CA LEU A 214 4.72 -18.40 13.77
C LEU A 214 6.07 -17.69 13.74
N PHE A 215 6.63 -17.32 14.90
CA PHE A 215 7.93 -16.67 14.99
C PHE A 215 8.98 -17.62 15.57
N GLU A 216 10.14 -17.65 14.92
CA GLU A 216 11.39 -18.11 15.53
C GLU A 216 11.99 -17.00 16.43
N GLU A 217 13.13 -17.25 17.07
CA GLU A 217 13.73 -16.33 18.04
C GLU A 217 14.03 -14.95 17.43
N ASP A 218 14.67 -14.91 16.26
CA ASP A 218 14.96 -13.65 15.55
C ASP A 218 13.68 -12.93 15.12
N GLY A 219 12.70 -13.67 14.61
CA GLY A 219 11.41 -13.13 14.19
C GLY A 219 10.61 -12.54 15.36
N LEU A 220 10.75 -13.11 16.56
CA LEU A 220 10.12 -12.58 17.77
C LEU A 220 10.73 -11.23 18.16
N HIS A 221 12.04 -11.09 18.04
CA HIS A 221 12.73 -9.82 18.27
C HIS A 221 12.25 -8.73 17.29
N GLU A 222 12.10 -9.08 16.01
CA GLU A 222 11.55 -8.16 15.01
C GLU A 222 10.08 -7.78 15.29
N ALA A 223 9.25 -8.74 15.70
CA ALA A 223 7.87 -8.49 16.08
C ALA A 223 7.78 -7.55 17.30
N LYS A 224 8.66 -7.73 18.31
CA LYS A 224 8.76 -6.83 19.48
C LYS A 224 9.12 -5.41 19.06
N ARG A 225 10.19 -5.26 18.27
CA ARG A 225 10.59 -3.95 17.71
C ARG A 225 9.43 -3.31 16.93
N GLY A 226 8.69 -4.11 16.16
CA GLY A 226 7.57 -3.62 15.39
C GLY A 226 6.42 -3.09 16.25
N LEU A 227 6.12 -3.78 17.35
CA LEU A 227 5.15 -3.35 18.36
C LEU A 227 5.58 -2.06 19.08
N GLU A 228 6.87 -1.92 19.37
CA GLU A 228 7.43 -0.68 19.94
C GLU A 228 7.30 0.50 18.97
N THR A 229 7.61 0.31 17.68
CA THR A 229 7.38 1.32 16.65
C THR A 229 5.91 1.72 16.57
N CYS A 230 4.99 0.75 16.62
CA CYS A 230 3.55 1.02 16.66
C CYS A 230 3.18 1.89 17.87
N LEU A 231 3.67 1.53 19.06
CA LEU A 231 3.40 2.26 20.29
C LEU A 231 3.91 3.71 20.23
N LEU A 232 5.14 3.90 19.76
CA LEU A 232 5.74 5.23 19.58
C LEU A 232 4.93 6.09 18.61
N THR A 233 4.52 5.51 17.48
CA THR A 233 3.71 6.22 16.48
C THR A 233 2.36 6.65 17.06
N LEU A 234 1.67 5.76 17.77
CA LEU A 234 0.36 6.07 18.34
C LEU A 234 0.45 7.10 19.47
N LYS A 235 1.48 7.03 20.32
CA LYS A 235 1.73 8.02 21.37
C LYS A 235 1.99 9.41 20.80
N TYR A 236 2.75 9.48 19.70
CA TYR A 236 3.00 10.76 19.03
C TYR A 236 1.71 11.41 18.52
N TRP A 237 0.80 10.62 17.94
CA TRP A 237 -0.47 11.12 17.40
C TRP A 237 -1.63 11.14 18.40
N GLN A 238 -1.40 10.79 19.67
CA GLN A 238 -2.44 10.52 20.67
C GLN A 238 -3.47 11.65 20.79
N GLU A 239 -3.01 12.90 20.80
CA GLU A 239 -3.87 14.08 20.98
C GLU A 239 -4.77 14.37 19.75
N GLU A 240 -4.50 13.78 18.60
CA GLU A 240 -5.26 14.02 17.37
C GLU A 240 -6.55 13.23 17.28
N SER A 241 -6.67 12.11 18.01
CA SER A 241 -7.85 11.27 17.93
C SER A 241 -8.06 10.43 19.20
N PRO A 242 -9.27 10.45 19.79
CA PRO A 242 -9.55 9.73 21.04
C PRO A 242 -9.52 8.20 20.88
N ASP A 243 -9.58 7.67 19.66
CA ASP A 243 -9.46 6.22 19.43
C ASP A 243 -8.04 5.69 19.69
N PHE A 244 -7.03 6.56 19.73
CA PHE A 244 -5.64 6.18 19.97
C PHE A 244 -5.35 5.84 21.42
N ASP A 245 -6.02 6.43 22.41
CA ASP A 245 -5.83 6.08 23.82
C ASP A 245 -6.08 4.59 24.07
N ARG A 246 -7.20 4.09 23.55
CA ARG A 246 -7.56 2.67 23.67
C ARG A 246 -6.58 1.79 22.89
N ALA A 247 -6.09 2.26 21.75
CA ALA A 247 -5.13 1.52 20.95
C ALA A 247 -3.75 1.43 21.63
N ILE A 248 -3.29 2.51 22.27
CA ILE A 248 -2.05 2.55 23.05
C ILE A 248 -2.12 1.53 24.18
N GLN A 249 -3.20 1.56 24.99
CA GLN A 249 -3.40 0.60 26.09
C GLN A 249 -3.39 -0.85 25.59
N LEU A 250 -4.00 -1.10 24.43
CA LEU A 250 -4.02 -2.42 23.80
C LEU A 250 -2.62 -2.88 23.37
N VAL A 251 -1.83 -2.00 22.73
CA VAL A 251 -0.46 -2.32 22.29
C VAL A 251 0.46 -2.52 23.48
N GLU A 252 0.34 -1.73 24.55
CA GLU A 252 1.08 -1.92 25.81
C GLU A 252 0.75 -3.26 26.46
N LEU A 253 -0.54 -3.64 26.49
CA LEU A 253 -0.97 -4.95 26.97
C LEU A 253 -0.39 -6.08 26.11
N ILE A 254 -0.37 -5.92 24.78
CA ILE A 254 0.24 -6.89 23.86
C ILE A 254 1.73 -7.05 24.17
N LEU A 255 2.49 -5.94 24.26
CA LEU A 255 3.92 -5.96 24.57
C LEU A 255 4.21 -6.69 25.88
N SER A 256 3.41 -6.45 26.92
CA SER A 256 3.56 -7.13 28.22
C SER A 256 3.40 -8.66 28.15
N LYS A 257 2.69 -9.17 27.14
CA LYS A 257 2.41 -10.60 26.93
C LYS A 257 3.35 -11.28 25.94
N VAL A 258 4.15 -10.49 25.20
CA VAL A 258 5.16 -10.98 24.25
C VAL A 258 6.54 -11.02 24.92
N ASN A 259 6.69 -10.41 26.11
CA ASN A 259 7.89 -10.45 26.94
C ASN A 259 8.21 -11.84 27.50
#